data_AF-A0A2W6C7Y9-F1
#
_entry.id   AF-A0A2W6C7Y9-F1
#
_cell.length_a   1.000
_cell.length_b   1.000
_cell.length_c   1.000
_cell.angle_alpha   90.00
_cell.angle_beta   90.00
_cell.angle_gamma   90.00
#
_symmetry.space_group_name_H-M   'P 1'
#
loop_
_entity.id
_entity.type
_entity.pdbx_description
1 polymer ?
#
loop_
_entity_poly.entity_id
_entity_poly.type
_entity_poly.pdbx_seq_one_letter_code
_entity_poly.pdbx_strand_id
1 'polypeptide(L)'
;MTLNNHFIKLVGFSLLMAVLAVLVVVGLGTQAGSAHRDSASEHIKVLEQQLGQASQQELKTGQLSNTKQGSVLTGDSAKKMDNLHQQTQQQIDSIIARPENKRQGAIAAIRAFAKDPAAHVDYQQTLKIPYPGGSATAEVYYVGLDQYTILPANNKVVQVGERPRLGNEPGKQYDVTPRYDQAQLEAMAVAFIKEHAPDVDLTKLNAQFGSKGAVAPNDKGGQNAGTPHDTNYFFRWEGYSANLTGGPDEVPFIQVGFTVGGTFLSYTNSLTR
;
A
#
# COMPACT_ATOMS: atom_id res chain seq x y z
N MET A 1 41.20 -5.04 22.89
CA MET A 1 41.21 -4.66 21.47
C MET A 1 40.52 -5.79 20.71
N THR A 2 39.19 -5.70 20.60
CA THR A 2 38.34 -6.57 19.76
C THR A 2 36.98 -5.90 19.66
N LEU A 3 36.49 -5.80 18.43
CA LEU A 3 35.49 -4.86 17.95
C LEU A 3 34.05 -5.17 18.42
N ASN A 4 33.35 -4.10 18.77
CA ASN A 4 31.89 -4.00 18.77
C ASN A 4 31.37 -4.22 17.34
N ASN A 5 30.54 -5.25 17.13
CA ASN A 5 29.59 -5.29 16.03
C ASN A 5 28.20 -5.00 16.59
N HIS A 6 27.78 -3.74 16.44
CA HIS A 6 26.39 -3.34 16.65
C HIS A 6 25.51 -4.03 15.61
N PHE A 7 24.70 -4.97 16.09
CA PHE A 7 23.57 -5.53 15.36
C PHE A 7 22.59 -4.40 15.04
N ILE A 8 22.47 -4.08 13.75
CA ILE A 8 21.47 -3.16 13.22
C ILE A 8 20.10 -3.79 13.48
N LYS A 9 19.36 -3.22 14.43
CA LYS A 9 17.94 -3.50 14.59
C LYS A 9 17.23 -2.91 13.37
N LEU A 10 16.99 -3.73 12.35
CA LEU A 10 16.10 -3.38 11.25
C LEU A 10 14.70 -3.18 11.85
N VAL A 11 14.33 -1.92 12.08
CA VAL A 11 12.97 -1.52 12.42
C VAL A 11 12.16 -1.75 11.15
N GLY A 12 11.57 -2.94 11.04
CA GLY A 12 10.68 -3.33 9.96
C GLY A 12 9.43 -2.46 10.01
N PHE A 13 9.46 -1.38 9.24
CA PHE A 13 8.31 -0.56 8.91
C PHE A 13 7.22 -1.48 8.34
N SER A 14 6.27 -1.84 9.20
CA SER A 14 4.96 -2.28 8.74
C SER A 14 4.31 -1.07 8.08
N LEU A 15 4.54 -0.92 6.78
CA LEU A 15 3.83 0.02 5.91
C LEU A 15 2.39 -0.51 5.70
N LEU A 16 1.68 -0.71 6.80
CA LEU A 16 0.24 -0.63 6.86
C LEU A 16 -0.07 0.85 7.09
N MET A 17 0.08 1.66 6.04
CA MET A 17 -0.31 3.06 6.07
C MET A 17 -1.84 3.13 6.06
N ALA A 18 -2.44 2.91 7.22
CA ALA A 18 -3.57 3.71 7.65
C ALA A 18 -3.00 5.02 8.24
N VAL A 19 -2.23 5.75 7.44
CA VAL A 19 -1.97 7.17 7.68
C VAL A 19 -2.42 7.85 6.41
N LEU A 20 -3.59 8.43 6.54
CA LEU A 20 -4.22 9.32 5.60
C LEU A 20 -3.41 10.62 5.63
N ALA A 21 -2.19 10.56 5.08
CA ALA A 21 -1.26 11.66 5.03
C ALA A 21 -1.68 12.59 3.88
N VAL A 22 -2.28 13.71 4.24
CA VAL A 22 -2.57 14.83 3.33
C VAL A 22 -1.24 15.39 2.84
N LEU A 23 -0.83 15.01 1.63
CA LEU A 23 0.26 15.65 0.89
C LEU A 23 -0.37 16.58 -0.16
N VAL A 24 -0.57 17.84 0.23
CA VAL A 24 -0.84 18.94 -0.71
C VAL A 24 0.47 19.24 -1.41
N VAL A 25 0.61 18.81 -2.67
CA VAL A 25 1.71 19.25 -3.54
C VAL A 25 1.12 19.97 -4.76
N VAL A 26 1.28 21.29 -4.73
CA VAL A 26 1.03 22.20 -5.85
C VAL A 26 2.20 22.07 -6.82
N GLY A 27 1.96 21.69 -8.08
CA GLY A 27 2.99 21.64 -9.11
C GLY A 27 2.45 21.37 -10.51
N LEU A 28 2.54 22.40 -11.36
CA LEU A 28 2.05 22.52 -12.74
C LEU A 28 2.93 21.78 -13.78
N GLY A 29 2.34 21.33 -14.90
CA GLY A 29 3.10 20.91 -16.09
C GLY A 29 2.28 20.26 -17.23
N THR A 30 1.64 21.10 -18.05
CA THR A 30 1.38 21.06 -19.53
C THR A 30 1.40 19.72 -20.31
N GLN A 31 0.57 19.42 -21.33
CA GLN A 31 -0.27 20.22 -22.24
C GLN A 31 -1.21 19.27 -23.06
N ALA A 32 -2.20 19.88 -23.74
CA ALA A 32 -3.22 19.32 -24.67
C ALA A 32 -4.54 18.81 -24.04
N GLY A 33 -5.57 19.68 -24.09
CA GLY A 33 -6.93 19.47 -23.56
C GLY A 33 -7.32 20.47 -22.45
N SER A 34 -7.00 21.77 -22.60
CA SER A 34 -6.83 22.71 -21.50
C SER A 34 -8.11 23.13 -20.75
N ALA A 35 -9.20 23.51 -21.42
CA ALA A 35 -10.34 24.09 -20.69
C ALA A 35 -11.03 23.12 -19.69
N HIS A 36 -11.10 21.82 -20.02
CA HIS A 36 -11.74 20.83 -19.15
C HIS A 36 -10.81 20.32 -18.05
N ARG A 37 -9.50 20.16 -18.34
CA ARG A 37 -8.49 19.80 -17.34
C ARG A 37 -8.28 20.91 -16.31
N ASP A 38 -8.28 22.17 -16.74
CA ASP A 38 -8.11 23.31 -15.85
C ASP A 38 -9.29 23.41 -14.88
N SER A 39 -10.52 23.21 -15.37
CA SER A 39 -11.72 23.18 -14.51
C SER A 39 -11.71 22.01 -13.50
N ALA A 40 -11.31 20.80 -13.93
CA ALA A 40 -11.23 19.65 -13.03
C ALA A 40 -10.16 19.85 -11.94
N SER A 41 -8.98 20.37 -12.30
CA SER A 41 -7.92 20.63 -11.34
C SER A 41 -8.31 21.72 -10.33
N GLU A 42 -8.99 22.78 -10.77
CA GLU A 42 -9.47 23.83 -9.86
C GLU A 42 -10.57 23.29 -8.92
N HIS A 43 -11.48 22.44 -9.42
CA HIS A 43 -12.50 21.83 -8.57
C HIS A 43 -11.89 20.95 -7.48
N ILE A 44 -10.89 20.11 -7.82
CA ILE A 44 -10.18 19.29 -6.83
C ILE A 44 -9.50 20.17 -5.77
N LYS A 45 -8.83 21.26 -6.16
CA LYS A 45 -8.21 22.19 -5.20
C LYS A 45 -9.23 22.80 -4.25
N VAL A 46 -10.42 23.16 -4.74
CA VAL A 46 -11.49 23.70 -3.90
C VAL A 46 -11.95 22.66 -2.87
N LEU A 47 -12.13 21.40 -3.28
CA LEU A 47 -12.50 20.31 -2.38
C LEU A 47 -11.44 20.06 -1.31
N GLU A 48 -10.16 20.01 -1.70
CA GLU A 48 -9.03 19.88 -0.77
C GLU A 48 -8.95 21.06 0.22
N GLN A 49 -9.19 22.28 -0.25
CA GLN A 49 -9.22 23.48 0.60
C GLN A 49 -10.38 23.44 1.59
N GLN A 50 -11.58 23.04 1.17
CA GLN A 50 -12.75 22.91 2.04
C GLN A 50 -12.51 21.87 3.14
N LEU A 51 -11.97 20.70 2.78
CA LEU A 51 -11.58 19.67 3.74
C LEU A 51 -10.52 20.19 4.73
N GLY A 52 -9.50 20.90 4.24
CA GLY A 52 -8.45 21.50 5.07
C GLY A 52 -9.00 22.53 6.05
N GLN A 53 -9.89 23.43 5.60
CA GLN A 53 -10.54 24.43 6.45
C GLN A 53 -11.44 23.78 7.51
N ALA A 54 -12.24 22.78 7.14
CA ALA A 54 -13.07 22.04 8.07
C ALA A 54 -12.23 21.30 9.13
N SER A 55 -11.13 20.67 8.72
CA SER A 55 -10.19 20.00 9.63
C SER A 55 -9.60 20.98 10.65
N GLN A 56 -9.14 22.15 10.19
CA GLN A 56 -8.61 23.19 11.07
C GLN A 56 -9.67 23.74 12.04
N GLN A 57 -10.92 23.84 11.60
CA GLN A 57 -12.02 24.26 12.45
C GLN A 57 -12.31 23.21 13.54
N GLU A 58 -12.40 21.93 13.19
CA GLU A 58 -12.62 20.85 14.16
C GLU A 58 -11.46 20.72 15.15
N LEU A 59 -10.22 20.98 14.72
CA LEU A 59 -9.07 21.04 15.64
C LEU A 59 -9.12 22.22 16.62
N LYS A 60 -9.91 23.27 16.34
CA LYS A 60 -10.07 24.43 17.23
C LYS A 60 -11.29 24.30 18.14
N THR A 61 -12.39 23.77 17.63
CA THR A 61 -13.70 23.80 18.32
C THR A 61 -14.31 22.43 18.57
N GLY A 62 -13.69 21.37 18.07
CA GLY A 62 -14.20 20.00 18.15
C GLY A 62 -13.82 19.25 19.42
N GLN A 63 -14.25 17.99 19.47
CA GLN A 63 -13.90 17.05 20.52
C GLN A 63 -12.49 16.51 20.31
N LEU A 64 -11.60 16.76 21.27
CA LEU A 64 -10.20 16.35 21.23
C LEU A 64 -9.86 15.46 22.43
N SER A 65 -8.92 14.54 22.20
CA SER A 65 -8.23 13.81 23.26
C SER A 65 -6.72 13.99 23.13
N ASN A 66 -6.03 14.11 24.25
CA ASN A 66 -4.58 14.23 24.27
C ASN A 66 -3.95 12.84 24.27
N THR A 67 -3.11 12.57 23.29
CA THR A 67 -2.28 11.37 23.20
C THR A 67 -0.82 11.73 23.43
N LYS A 68 0.05 10.72 23.54
CA LYS A 68 1.52 10.94 23.59
C LYS A 68 2.05 11.61 22.32
N GLN A 69 1.28 11.57 21.23
CA GLN A 69 1.59 12.09 19.90
C GLN A 69 0.91 13.44 19.62
N GLY A 70 0.17 14.01 20.58
CA GLY A 70 -0.56 15.27 20.44
C GLY A 70 -2.08 15.11 20.54
N SER A 71 -2.81 16.19 20.28
CA SER A 71 -4.28 16.20 20.29
C SER A 71 -4.85 15.54 19.04
N VAL A 72 -5.77 14.60 19.22
CA VAL A 72 -6.48 13.91 18.13
C VAL A 72 -7.98 14.14 18.25
N LEU A 73 -8.68 14.22 17.11
CA LEU A 73 -10.13 14.29 17.08
C LEU A 73 -10.74 13.00 17.60
N THR A 74 -11.79 13.11 18.41
CA THR A 74 -12.53 11.98 18.96
C THR A 74 -14.04 12.20 18.84
N GLY A 75 -14.82 11.18 19.20
CA GLY A 75 -16.28 11.25 19.26
C GLY A 75 -16.92 11.72 17.96
N ASP A 76 -17.81 12.71 18.05
CA ASP A 76 -18.59 13.20 16.91
C ASP A 76 -17.74 14.04 15.95
N SER A 77 -16.72 14.75 16.43
CA SER A 77 -15.77 15.48 15.56
C SER A 77 -14.95 14.52 14.70
N ALA A 78 -14.50 13.39 15.25
CA ALA A 78 -13.83 12.36 14.47
C ALA A 78 -14.73 11.77 13.38
N LYS A 79 -15.97 11.38 13.74
CA LYS A 79 -16.95 10.84 12.78
C LYS A 79 -17.29 11.86 11.68
N LYS A 80 -17.45 13.13 12.04
CA LYS A 80 -17.72 14.21 11.09
C LYS A 80 -16.58 14.36 10.09
N MET A 81 -15.33 14.37 10.57
CA MET A 81 -14.18 14.50 9.69
C MET A 81 -13.95 13.27 8.83
N ASP A 82 -14.19 12.07 9.35
CA ASP A 82 -14.15 10.84 8.55
C ASP A 82 -15.19 10.86 7.43
N ASN A 83 -16.44 11.21 7.73
CA ASN A 83 -17.50 11.35 6.72
C ASN A 83 -17.15 12.41 5.67
N LEU A 84 -16.67 13.59 6.09
CA LEU A 84 -16.29 14.65 5.16
C LEU A 84 -15.12 14.22 4.27
N HIS A 85 -14.15 13.50 4.84
CA HIS A 85 -13.03 12.96 4.08
C HIS A 85 -13.52 11.95 3.03
N GLN A 86 -14.38 11.01 3.40
CA GLN A 86 -14.94 10.01 2.48
C GLN A 86 -15.73 10.68 1.34
N GLN A 87 -16.58 11.67 1.66
CA GLN A 87 -17.33 12.43 0.65
C GLN A 87 -16.41 13.20 -0.30
N THR A 88 -15.40 13.86 0.24
CA THR A 88 -14.40 14.60 -0.55
C THR A 88 -13.66 13.66 -1.49
N GLN A 89 -13.21 12.51 -0.98
CA GLN A 89 -12.51 11.51 -1.78
C GLN A 89 -13.40 10.93 -2.88
N GLN A 90 -14.68 10.66 -2.61
CA GLN A 90 -15.64 10.21 -3.62
C GLN A 90 -15.85 11.26 -4.73
N GLN A 91 -15.93 12.54 -4.37
CA GLN A 91 -16.08 13.61 -5.37
C GLN A 91 -14.81 13.77 -6.22
N ILE A 92 -13.64 13.76 -5.60
CA ILE A 92 -12.36 13.77 -6.32
C ILE A 92 -12.27 12.56 -7.25
N ASP A 93 -12.63 11.37 -6.76
CA ASP A 93 -12.65 10.15 -7.56
C ASP A 93 -13.57 10.28 -8.78
N SER A 94 -14.77 10.83 -8.61
CA SER A 94 -15.71 11.03 -9.72
C SER A 94 -15.16 11.94 -10.84
N ILE A 95 -14.17 12.79 -10.51
CA ILE A 95 -13.50 13.69 -11.45
C ILE A 95 -12.32 13.00 -12.15
N ILE A 96 -11.55 12.17 -11.42
CA ILE A 96 -10.28 11.62 -11.92
C ILE A 96 -10.36 10.17 -12.39
N ALA A 97 -11.39 9.43 -11.98
CA ALA A 97 -11.59 8.04 -12.37
C ALA A 97 -11.78 7.95 -13.88
N ARG A 98 -11.08 7.01 -14.53
CA ARG A 98 -11.33 6.74 -15.95
C ARG A 98 -12.72 6.11 -16.13
N PRO A 99 -13.36 6.30 -17.29
CA PRO A 99 -14.63 5.67 -17.60
C PRO A 99 -14.60 4.15 -17.44
N GLU A 100 -15.75 3.55 -17.10
CA GLU A 100 -15.86 2.12 -16.78
C GLU A 100 -15.37 1.20 -17.91
N ASN A 101 -15.64 1.56 -19.17
CA ASN A 101 -15.16 0.81 -20.33
C ASN A 101 -13.61 0.80 -20.42
N LYS A 102 -12.94 1.85 -19.94
CA LYS A 102 -11.47 1.90 -19.88
C LYS A 102 -10.92 1.08 -18.70
N ARG A 103 -11.71 0.84 -17.65
CA ARG A 103 -11.34 -0.02 -16.51
C ARG A 103 -11.34 -1.51 -16.81
N GLN A 104 -11.97 -1.94 -17.91
CA GLN A 104 -12.01 -3.36 -18.30
C GLN A 104 -10.61 -3.98 -18.48
N GLY A 105 -9.61 -3.19 -18.90
CA GLY A 105 -8.22 -3.63 -18.97
C GLY A 105 -7.62 -3.97 -17.60
N ALA A 106 -7.92 -3.17 -16.56
CA ALA A 106 -7.50 -3.48 -15.20
C ALA A 106 -8.23 -4.72 -14.65
N ILE A 107 -9.54 -4.82 -14.89
CA ILE A 107 -10.33 -5.98 -14.46
C ILE A 107 -9.77 -7.27 -15.06
N ALA A 108 -9.42 -7.27 -16.36
CA ALA A 108 -8.79 -8.40 -17.01
C ALA A 108 -7.41 -8.73 -16.41
N ALA A 109 -6.58 -7.72 -16.14
CA ALA A 109 -5.27 -7.90 -15.53
C ALA A 109 -5.37 -8.49 -14.11
N ILE A 110 -6.35 -8.03 -13.30
CA ILE A 110 -6.60 -8.55 -11.96
C ILE A 110 -7.03 -10.01 -12.00
N ARG A 111 -7.98 -10.36 -12.88
CA ARG A 111 -8.43 -11.75 -13.06
C ARG A 111 -7.30 -12.68 -13.49
N ALA A 112 -6.45 -12.22 -14.41
CA ALA A 112 -5.27 -12.96 -14.84
C ALA A 112 -4.27 -13.13 -13.68
N PHE A 113 -4.02 -12.07 -12.91
CA PHE A 113 -3.13 -12.12 -11.73
C PHE A 113 -3.66 -13.08 -10.66
N ALA A 114 -4.95 -13.01 -10.35
CA ALA A 114 -5.63 -13.86 -9.39
C ALA A 114 -5.81 -15.31 -9.87
N LYS A 115 -5.51 -15.58 -11.16
CA LYS A 115 -5.75 -16.87 -11.84
C LYS A 115 -7.22 -17.32 -11.73
N ASP A 116 -8.14 -16.35 -11.71
CA ASP A 116 -9.58 -16.58 -11.65
C ASP A 116 -10.29 -15.67 -12.69
N PRO A 117 -10.67 -16.22 -13.86
CA PRO A 117 -11.35 -15.45 -14.89
C PRO A 117 -12.78 -15.03 -14.50
N ALA A 118 -13.38 -15.68 -13.50
CA ALA A 118 -14.74 -15.40 -13.03
C ALA A 118 -14.78 -14.45 -11.83
N ALA A 119 -13.62 -14.05 -11.28
CA ALA A 119 -13.54 -13.20 -10.12
C ALA A 119 -14.38 -11.91 -10.29
N HIS A 120 -15.14 -11.59 -9.24
CA HIS A 120 -15.82 -10.32 -9.11
C HIS A 120 -14.80 -9.26 -8.69
N VAL A 121 -14.67 -8.20 -9.49
CA VAL A 121 -13.64 -7.17 -9.32
C VAL A 121 -14.34 -5.83 -9.10
N ASP A 122 -14.25 -5.34 -7.87
CA ASP A 122 -14.93 -4.12 -7.44
C ASP A 122 -13.98 -2.93 -7.45
N TYR A 123 -14.23 -1.98 -8.35
CA TYR A 123 -13.52 -0.70 -8.32
C TYR A 123 -13.84 0.07 -7.03
N GLN A 124 -12.81 0.58 -6.38
CA GLN A 124 -12.95 1.33 -5.14
C GLN A 124 -12.70 2.82 -5.34
N GLN A 125 -11.54 3.18 -5.88
CA GLN A 125 -11.11 4.56 -6.04
C GLN A 125 -9.86 4.68 -6.92
N THR A 126 -9.61 5.89 -7.39
CA THR A 126 -8.37 6.37 -7.98
C THR A 126 -7.70 7.29 -6.97
N LEU A 127 -6.40 7.11 -6.76
CA LEU A 127 -5.59 7.91 -5.84
C LEU A 127 -4.30 8.35 -6.51
N LYS A 128 -3.68 9.40 -5.96
CA LYS A 128 -2.30 9.79 -6.31
C LYS A 128 -1.33 9.01 -5.44
N ILE A 129 -0.31 8.41 -6.03
CA ILE A 129 0.69 7.66 -5.27
C ILE A 129 1.78 8.63 -4.76
N PRO A 130 2.16 8.58 -3.46
CA PRO A 130 3.10 9.54 -2.87
C PRO A 130 4.59 9.27 -3.15
N TYR A 131 4.95 8.36 -4.06
CA TYR A 131 6.38 8.05 -4.32
C TYR A 131 7.09 9.18 -5.12
N PRO A 132 8.40 9.44 -4.85
CA PRO A 132 9.18 10.44 -5.55
C PRO A 132 9.30 10.09 -7.05
N GLY A 133 8.90 11.03 -7.90
CA GLY A 133 8.62 10.79 -9.33
C GLY A 133 7.23 11.31 -9.75
N GLY A 134 6.37 11.57 -8.75
CA GLY A 134 5.40 12.68 -8.74
C GLY A 134 4.53 12.83 -9.98
N SER A 135 3.48 12.00 -10.10
CA SER A 135 2.21 12.29 -10.83
C SER A 135 1.40 11.03 -11.15
N ALA A 136 1.94 9.83 -10.91
CA ALA A 136 1.24 8.60 -11.22
C ALA A 136 -0.04 8.44 -10.38
N THR A 137 -1.16 8.32 -11.08
CA THR A 137 -2.42 7.85 -10.51
C THR A 137 -2.37 6.33 -10.38
N ALA A 138 -2.98 5.81 -9.33
CA ALA A 138 -3.28 4.39 -9.17
C ALA A 138 -4.77 4.19 -9.01
N GLU A 139 -5.27 3.05 -9.47
CA GLU A 139 -6.61 2.58 -9.18
C GLU A 139 -6.55 1.45 -8.16
N VAL A 140 -7.50 1.45 -7.24
CA VAL A 140 -7.68 0.44 -6.21
C VAL A 140 -8.92 -0.39 -6.53
N TYR A 141 -8.77 -1.70 -6.48
CA TYR A 141 -9.83 -2.68 -6.71
C TYR A 141 -9.84 -3.72 -5.61
N TYR A 142 -11.01 -4.29 -5.32
CA TYR A 142 -11.16 -5.43 -4.41
C TYR A 142 -11.58 -6.69 -5.15
N VAL A 143 -11.06 -7.82 -4.68
CA VAL A 143 -11.52 -9.17 -5.02
C VAL A 143 -11.61 -9.97 -3.73
N GLY A 144 -12.82 -10.19 -3.22
CA GLY A 144 -13.02 -10.82 -1.91
C GLY A 144 -12.35 -10.03 -0.78
N LEU A 145 -11.33 -10.63 -0.15
CA LEU A 145 -10.55 -10.02 0.94
C LEU A 145 -9.21 -9.39 0.46
N ASP A 146 -8.95 -9.39 -0.84
CA ASP A 146 -7.72 -8.85 -1.40
C ASP A 146 -7.95 -7.49 -2.06
N GLN A 147 -6.97 -6.60 -1.90
CA GLN A 147 -6.85 -5.32 -2.57
C GLN A 147 -5.78 -5.40 -3.66
N TYR A 148 -6.10 -4.85 -4.82
CA TYR A 148 -5.21 -4.68 -5.96
C TYR A 148 -5.01 -3.20 -6.24
N THR A 149 -3.75 -2.78 -6.39
CA THR A 149 -3.40 -1.45 -6.87
C THR A 149 -2.88 -1.57 -8.31
N ILE A 150 -3.47 -0.82 -9.23
CA ILE A 150 -3.20 -0.87 -10.67
C ILE A 150 -2.67 0.47 -11.15
N LEU A 151 -1.67 0.45 -12.03
CA LEU A 151 -1.28 1.63 -12.81
C LEU A 151 -2.21 1.78 -14.03
N PRO A 152 -3.03 2.85 -14.13
CA PRO A 152 -4.01 2.99 -15.22
C PRO A 152 -3.37 3.15 -16.61
N ALA A 153 -2.12 3.64 -16.66
CA ALA A 153 -1.38 3.87 -17.90
C ALA A 153 -1.12 2.57 -18.70
N ASN A 154 -0.94 1.45 -18.00
CA ASN A 154 -0.57 0.17 -18.62
C ASN A 154 -1.34 -1.04 -18.04
N ASN A 155 -2.29 -0.81 -17.12
CA ASN A 155 -3.05 -1.83 -16.40
C ASN A 155 -2.19 -2.82 -15.60
N LYS A 156 -0.93 -2.50 -15.27
CA LYS A 156 -0.08 -3.40 -14.48
C LYS A 156 -0.52 -3.40 -13.02
N VAL A 157 -0.63 -4.60 -12.45
CA VAL A 157 -0.76 -4.80 -11.00
C VAL A 157 0.58 -4.45 -10.35
N VAL A 158 0.57 -3.46 -9.46
CA VAL A 158 1.77 -2.99 -8.75
C VAL A 158 1.72 -3.27 -7.26
N GLN A 159 0.55 -3.59 -6.72
CA GLN A 159 0.43 -4.03 -5.34
C GLN A 159 -0.75 -4.99 -5.16
N VAL A 160 -0.56 -6.01 -4.34
CA VAL A 160 -1.61 -6.91 -3.86
C VAL A 160 -1.41 -7.18 -2.37
N GLY A 161 -2.48 -7.22 -1.60
CA GLY A 161 -2.48 -7.63 -0.19
C GLY A 161 -3.90 -7.68 0.37
N GLU A 162 -4.04 -8.00 1.67
CA GLU A 162 -5.35 -7.98 2.33
C GLU A 162 -5.93 -6.56 2.34
N ARG A 163 -7.18 -6.40 1.93
CA ARG A 163 -7.87 -5.11 1.98
C ARG A 163 -8.20 -4.72 3.43
N PRO A 164 -8.43 -3.43 3.72
CA PRO A 164 -9.01 -3.01 5.00
C PRO A 164 -10.30 -3.78 5.30
N ARG A 165 -10.44 -4.22 6.55
CA ARG A 165 -11.64 -4.94 7.01
C ARG A 165 -12.78 -3.97 7.22
N LEU A 166 -13.98 -4.40 6.84
CA LEU A 166 -15.20 -3.63 7.05
C LEU A 166 -15.86 -4.08 8.37
N GLY A 167 -15.84 -3.21 9.37
CA GLY A 167 -16.42 -3.50 10.69
C GLY A 167 -15.81 -4.75 11.34
N ASN A 168 -16.66 -5.73 11.65
CA ASN A 168 -16.26 -6.98 12.33
C ASN A 168 -16.01 -8.16 11.37
N GLU A 169 -15.77 -7.88 10.09
CA GLU A 169 -15.46 -8.91 9.11
C GLU A 169 -14.22 -9.74 9.54
N PRO A 170 -14.28 -11.09 9.45
CA PRO A 170 -13.11 -11.91 9.71
C PRO A 170 -12.00 -11.61 8.70
N GLY A 171 -10.76 -11.61 9.18
CA GLY A 171 -9.59 -11.46 8.31
C GLY A 171 -9.35 -12.66 7.41
N LYS A 172 -8.45 -12.46 6.45
CA LYS A 172 -7.93 -13.56 5.64
C LYS A 172 -7.26 -14.58 6.55
N GLN A 173 -7.65 -15.84 6.41
CA GLN A 173 -7.00 -16.94 7.09
C GLN A 173 -5.84 -17.43 6.25
N TYR A 174 -4.65 -17.49 6.85
CA TYR A 174 -3.45 -17.96 6.19
C TYR A 174 -3.02 -19.29 6.77
N ASP A 175 -2.56 -20.20 5.90
CA ASP A 175 -1.97 -21.44 6.35
C ASP A 175 -0.53 -21.17 6.82
N VAL A 176 -0.32 -21.30 8.13
CA VAL A 176 0.98 -21.11 8.79
C VAL A 176 1.59 -22.44 9.23
N THR A 177 1.07 -23.57 8.74
CA THR A 177 1.67 -24.89 8.99
C THR A 177 3.05 -24.92 8.34
N PRO A 178 4.15 -25.16 9.08
CA PRO A 178 5.48 -25.18 8.48
C PRO A 178 5.61 -26.27 7.42
N ARG A 179 5.82 -25.86 6.16
CA ARG A 179 6.04 -26.78 5.02
C ARG A 179 7.26 -26.42 4.20
N TYR A 180 7.62 -25.15 4.18
CA TYR A 180 8.71 -24.63 3.38
C TYR A 180 9.74 -23.95 4.27
N ASP A 181 11.01 -24.18 3.97
CA ASP A 181 12.10 -23.36 4.51
C ASP A 181 12.25 -22.03 3.76
N GLN A 182 13.11 -21.15 4.25
CA GLN A 182 13.33 -19.84 3.64
C GLN A 182 13.83 -19.93 2.18
N ALA A 183 14.69 -20.90 1.85
CA ALA A 183 15.26 -21.03 0.51
C ALA A 183 14.20 -21.49 -0.51
N GLN A 184 13.30 -22.38 -0.09
CA GLN A 184 12.16 -22.81 -0.89
C GLN A 184 11.17 -21.66 -1.12
N LEU A 185 10.88 -20.87 -0.08
CA LEU A 185 10.03 -19.69 -0.19
C LEU A 185 10.66 -18.58 -1.05
N GLU A 186 11.98 -18.42 -1.00
CA GLU A 186 12.71 -17.50 -1.88
C GLU A 186 12.56 -17.95 -3.35
N ALA A 187 12.75 -19.23 -3.63
CA ALA A 187 12.57 -19.77 -4.99
C ALA A 187 11.12 -19.57 -5.48
N MET A 188 10.13 -19.71 -4.61
CA MET A 188 8.73 -19.39 -4.91
C MET A 188 8.54 -17.89 -5.22
N ALA A 189 9.16 -17.00 -4.45
CA ALA A 189 9.12 -15.55 -4.70
C ALA A 189 9.77 -15.17 -6.03
N VAL A 190 10.92 -15.76 -6.37
CA VAL A 190 11.58 -15.55 -7.67
C VAL A 190 10.69 -16.05 -8.81
N ALA A 191 10.09 -17.23 -8.68
CA ALA A 191 9.17 -17.77 -9.68
C ALA A 191 7.94 -16.86 -9.87
N PHE A 192 7.36 -16.38 -8.76
CA PHE A 192 6.24 -15.44 -8.77
C PHE A 192 6.59 -14.13 -9.51
N ILE A 193 7.75 -13.54 -9.20
CA ILE A 193 8.21 -12.32 -9.86
C ILE A 193 8.42 -12.55 -11.36
N LYS A 194 9.03 -13.68 -11.74
CA LYS A 194 9.24 -14.02 -13.16
C LYS A 194 7.92 -14.16 -13.92
N GLU A 195 6.88 -14.65 -13.27
CA GLU A 195 5.53 -14.76 -13.85
C GLU A 195 4.85 -13.40 -14.00
N HIS A 196 4.88 -12.56 -12.96
CA HIS A 196 4.07 -11.33 -12.90
C HIS A 196 4.81 -10.05 -13.28
N ALA A 197 6.14 -10.07 -13.32
CA ALA A 197 7.01 -8.97 -13.71
C ALA A 197 8.23 -9.49 -14.50
N PRO A 198 8.03 -10.15 -15.66
CA PRO A 198 9.10 -10.79 -16.43
C PRO A 198 10.20 -9.83 -16.92
N ASP A 199 9.88 -8.54 -16.99
CA ASP A 199 10.81 -7.48 -17.39
C ASP A 199 11.83 -7.12 -16.28
N VAL A 200 11.62 -7.61 -15.05
CA VAL A 200 12.48 -7.31 -13.90
C VAL A 200 13.64 -8.31 -13.82
N ASP A 201 14.85 -7.79 -13.94
CA ASP A 201 16.09 -8.55 -13.77
C ASP A 201 16.58 -8.49 -12.32
N LEU A 202 16.21 -9.49 -11.53
CA LEU A 202 16.57 -9.57 -10.10
C LEU A 202 18.08 -9.61 -9.86
N THR A 203 18.89 -10.02 -10.85
CA THR A 203 20.36 -10.09 -10.70
C THR A 203 21.02 -8.71 -10.63
N LYS A 204 20.28 -7.66 -11.01
CA LYS A 204 20.72 -6.26 -10.96
C LYS A 204 20.24 -5.52 -9.71
N LEU A 205 19.55 -6.21 -8.81
CA LEU A 205 18.95 -5.64 -7.60
C LEU A 205 19.63 -6.19 -6.35
N ASN A 206 19.53 -5.44 -5.25
CA ASN A 206 20.04 -5.87 -3.96
C ASN A 206 18.95 -6.63 -3.19
N ALA A 207 19.23 -7.88 -2.81
CA ALA A 207 18.29 -8.69 -2.03
C ALA A 207 18.29 -8.26 -0.54
N GLN A 208 17.10 -8.09 0.02
CA GLN A 208 16.83 -7.79 1.42
C GLN A 208 15.70 -8.71 1.90
N PHE A 209 16.00 -9.65 2.79
CA PHE A 209 15.02 -10.63 3.26
C PHE A 209 14.66 -10.36 4.71
N GLY A 210 13.36 -10.39 5.00
CA GLY A 210 12.83 -10.19 6.34
C GLY A 210 11.85 -11.29 6.70
N SER A 211 11.70 -11.53 7.99
CA SER A 211 10.72 -12.46 8.53
C SER A 211 9.99 -11.85 9.72
N LYS A 212 8.80 -12.37 9.99
CA LYS A 212 7.97 -11.96 11.13
C LYS A 212 7.35 -13.19 11.76
N GLY A 213 7.62 -13.39 13.06
CA GLY A 213 6.91 -14.37 13.86
C GLY A 213 5.44 -14.00 14.10
N ALA A 214 4.58 -15.00 14.20
CA ALA A 214 3.24 -14.81 14.72
C ALA A 214 3.34 -14.58 16.23
N VAL A 215 2.91 -13.40 16.70
CA VAL A 215 2.59 -13.23 18.12
C VAL A 215 1.27 -13.95 18.33
N ALA A 216 1.26 -15.01 19.13
CA ALA A 216 0.01 -15.70 19.45
C ALA A 216 -0.99 -14.68 20.06
N PRO A 217 -2.28 -14.71 19.70
CA PRO A 217 -3.27 -13.71 20.14
C PRO A 217 -3.39 -13.54 21.66
N ASN A 218 -2.87 -14.49 22.44
CA ASN A 218 -2.96 -14.54 23.90
C ASN A 218 -1.62 -14.39 24.61
N ASP A 219 -0.52 -14.16 23.89
CA ASP A 219 0.81 -14.06 24.51
C ASP A 219 1.03 -12.66 25.08
N LYS A 220 0.43 -12.42 26.25
CA LYS A 220 0.75 -11.28 27.10
C LYS A 220 2.09 -11.53 27.78
N GLY A 221 3.19 -11.42 27.04
CA GLY A 221 4.54 -11.21 27.57
C GLY A 221 4.89 -12.04 28.82
N GLY A 222 4.61 -13.33 28.80
CA GLY A 222 5.09 -14.25 29.83
C GLY A 222 6.52 -14.66 29.52
N GLN A 223 7.38 -14.75 30.54
CA GLN A 223 8.80 -15.12 30.42
C GLN A 223 9.07 -16.55 29.91
N ASN A 224 8.04 -17.25 29.42
CA ASN A 224 8.10 -18.53 28.71
C ASN A 224 7.44 -18.45 27.32
N ALA A 225 7.45 -17.27 26.68
CA ALA A 225 7.15 -17.16 25.25
C ALA A 225 8.24 -17.94 24.50
N GLY A 226 7.88 -19.13 23.98
CA GLY A 226 8.75 -19.88 23.08
C GLY A 226 9.23 -18.94 21.97
N THR A 227 10.49 -19.09 21.56
CA THR A 227 11.12 -18.27 20.51
C THR A 227 10.13 -18.04 19.38
N PRO A 228 9.81 -16.78 19.00
CA PRO A 228 8.90 -16.52 17.90
C PRO A 228 9.39 -17.30 16.68
N HIS A 229 8.65 -18.33 16.26
CA HIS A 229 8.93 -18.98 15.00
C HIS A 229 8.40 -18.05 13.91
N ASP A 230 9.27 -17.72 12.95
CA ASP A 230 8.90 -16.93 11.80
C ASP A 230 7.79 -17.63 11.02
N THR A 231 6.62 -17.00 10.96
CA THR A 231 5.47 -17.54 10.24
C THR A 231 5.27 -16.90 8.87
N ASN A 232 5.87 -15.73 8.66
CA ASN A 232 5.77 -14.94 7.44
C ASN A 232 7.18 -14.53 6.99
N TYR A 233 7.44 -14.68 5.69
CA TYR A 233 8.69 -14.29 5.03
C TYR A 233 8.40 -13.27 3.94
N PHE A 234 9.25 -12.26 3.84
CA PHE A 234 9.18 -11.19 2.85
C PHE A 234 10.50 -11.11 2.10
N PHE A 235 10.43 -11.34 0.80
CA PHE A 235 11.58 -11.31 -0.10
C PHE A 235 11.52 -10.03 -0.90
N ARG A 236 12.49 -9.13 -0.69
CA ARG A 236 12.55 -7.81 -1.32
C ARG A 236 13.84 -7.67 -2.13
N TRP A 237 13.73 -7.06 -3.30
CA TRP A 237 14.86 -6.71 -4.16
C TRP A 237 14.81 -5.22 -4.47
N GLU A 238 15.89 -4.52 -4.17
CA GLU A 238 15.97 -3.06 -4.22
C GLU A 238 16.83 -2.57 -5.39
N GLY A 239 16.32 -1.59 -6.13
CA GLY A 239 17.05 -0.90 -7.19
C GLY A 239 17.82 0.29 -6.65
N TYR A 240 19.07 0.09 -6.25
CA TYR A 240 19.96 1.21 -5.96
C TYR A 240 20.38 1.89 -7.25
N SER A 241 19.81 3.06 -7.54
CA SER A 241 20.42 4.01 -8.46
C SER A 241 21.28 4.98 -7.64
N ALA A 242 22.52 5.23 -8.08
CA ALA A 242 23.43 6.21 -7.47
C ALA A 242 22.87 7.65 -7.43
N ASN A 243 21.72 7.91 -8.06
CA ASN A 243 21.06 9.22 -8.16
C ASN A 243 19.75 9.31 -7.36
N LEU A 244 19.49 8.42 -6.39
CA LEU A 244 18.34 8.57 -5.50
C LEU A 244 18.66 9.68 -4.49
N THR A 245 18.09 10.87 -4.72
CA THR A 245 18.34 12.08 -3.91
C THR A 245 17.53 12.16 -2.62
N GLY A 246 16.67 11.19 -2.33
CA GLY A 246 15.94 11.17 -1.07
C GLY A 246 16.14 9.91 -0.25
N GLY A 247 15.46 9.89 0.88
CA GLY A 247 15.80 9.04 2.02
C GLY A 247 15.69 7.54 1.75
N PRO A 248 16.00 6.70 2.76
CA PRO A 248 15.88 5.24 2.66
C PRO A 248 14.48 4.74 2.25
N ASP A 249 13.43 5.56 2.38
CA ASP A 249 12.06 5.28 1.96
C ASP A 249 11.81 5.44 0.44
N GLU A 250 12.83 5.84 -0.32
CA GLU A 250 12.71 6.19 -1.75
C GLU A 250 13.36 5.18 -2.70
N VAL A 251 13.93 4.11 -2.18
CA VAL A 251 14.56 3.07 -3.01
C VAL A 251 13.45 2.25 -3.68
N PRO A 252 13.31 2.27 -5.02
CA PRO A 252 12.31 1.46 -5.70
C PRO A 252 12.64 -0.02 -5.53
N PHE A 253 11.62 -0.84 -5.38
CA PHE A 253 11.78 -2.24 -5.00
C PHE A 253 10.68 -3.12 -5.58
N ILE A 254 10.94 -4.42 -5.60
CA ILE A 254 9.93 -5.46 -5.78
C ILE A 254 9.96 -6.36 -4.56
N GLN A 255 8.79 -6.71 -4.02
CA GLN A 255 8.66 -7.53 -2.83
C GLN A 255 7.53 -8.54 -2.98
N VAL A 256 7.75 -9.75 -2.49
CA VAL A 256 6.72 -10.80 -2.37
C VAL A 256 6.74 -11.36 -0.95
N GLY A 257 5.57 -11.58 -0.37
CA GLY A 257 5.40 -12.20 0.95
C GLY A 257 4.73 -13.57 0.87
N PHE A 258 5.22 -14.52 1.66
CA PHE A 258 4.59 -15.83 1.85
C PHE A 258 4.56 -16.21 3.33
N THR A 259 3.59 -17.05 3.72
CA THR A 259 3.68 -17.77 4.99
C THR A 259 4.66 -18.93 4.90
N VAL A 260 5.07 -19.46 6.06
CA VAL A 260 5.84 -20.72 6.17
C VAL A 260 5.09 -21.94 5.60
N GLY A 261 3.77 -21.83 5.46
CA GLY A 261 2.92 -22.82 4.78
C GLY A 261 2.81 -22.63 3.27
N GLY A 262 3.46 -21.60 2.70
CA GLY A 262 3.49 -21.30 1.27
C GLY A 262 2.29 -20.47 0.78
N THR A 263 1.46 -19.93 1.67
CA THR A 263 0.33 -19.07 1.29
C THR A 263 0.83 -17.69 0.89
N PHE A 264 0.43 -17.19 -0.28
CA PHE A 264 0.73 -15.83 -0.73
C PHE A 264 0.12 -14.78 0.22
N LEU A 265 0.95 -13.82 0.65
CA LEU A 265 0.55 -12.73 1.55
C LEU A 265 0.37 -11.42 0.80
N SER A 266 1.39 -11.01 0.05
CA SER A 266 1.42 -9.71 -0.59
C SER A 266 2.43 -9.64 -1.72
N TYR A 267 2.23 -8.67 -2.58
CA TYR A 267 3.13 -8.30 -3.67
C TYR A 267 3.19 -6.77 -3.76
N THR A 268 4.37 -6.23 -4.01
CA THR A 268 4.56 -4.81 -4.36
C THR A 268 5.65 -4.70 -5.41
N ASN A 269 5.44 -3.89 -6.44
CA ASN A 269 6.44 -3.54 -7.43
C ASN A 269 6.41 -2.03 -7.70
N SER A 270 7.38 -1.33 -7.12
CA SER A 270 7.63 0.10 -7.36
C SER A 270 8.78 0.35 -8.34
N LEU A 271 9.36 -0.70 -8.94
CA LEU A 271 10.33 -0.58 -10.03
C LEU A 271 9.66 -0.14 -11.32
N THR A 272 8.42 -0.57 -11.54
CA THR A 272 7.60 -0.14 -12.67
C THR A 272 7.12 1.29 -12.46
N ARG A 273 7.76 2.21 -13.18
CA ARG A 273 7.31 3.60 -13.38
C ARG A 273 6.41 3.69 -14.60
#